data_AF-A0AA39YYR7-F1
#
_entry.id   AF-A0AA39YYR7-F1
#
_cell.length_a   1.000
_cell.length_b   1.000
_cell.length_c   1.000
_cell.angle_alpha   90.00
_cell.angle_beta   90.00
_cell.angle_gamma   90.00
#
_symmetry.space_group_name_H-M   'P 1'
#
loop_
_entity.id
_entity.type
_entity.pdbx_description
1 polymer ?
#
loop_
_entity_poly.entity_id
_entity_poly.type
_entity_poly.pdbx_seq_one_letter_code
_entity_poly.pdbx_strand_id
1 'polypeptide(L)'
;MRSSTLLTLLTGVAAVSASPLPGRQEVTTTTTTIFSSSGTSSTTPAFPIHSSCNSTLSRQLTRAFDETVTLASVARDHLLLHGQSSPFVKKYFGANSTTIAPLGVFSRVASAARGKMLFRCDDPDRNCATQEGWAGHWRGSNATQETVICDLSFAPGKRRWLDQVCGLGYTVKGGATNLFWATDLLHRTFHVPQVSEDAVHHYADGWEEVLGMAEKGDERSGFDSDALIYFAIDVYAYEVAEEGRGCGGYEMGN
;
A
#
# COMPACT_ATOMS: atom_id res chain seq x y z
N MET A 1 -68.98 36.61 -44.28
CA MET A 1 -68.07 36.06 -45.30
C MET A 1 -66.83 35.57 -44.57
N ARG A 2 -66.67 34.25 -44.45
CA ARG A 2 -65.68 33.60 -43.57
C ARG A 2 -64.40 33.32 -44.35
N SER A 3 -63.28 33.78 -43.82
CA SER A 3 -61.93 33.55 -44.33
C SER A 3 -61.47 32.14 -43.90
N SER A 4 -61.14 31.28 -44.86
CA SER A 4 -60.57 29.95 -44.62
C SER A 4 -59.19 29.87 -45.27
N THR A 5 -58.17 29.88 -44.42
CA THR A 5 -56.75 29.69 -44.77
C THR A 5 -56.51 28.21 -45.06
N LEU A 6 -56.07 27.87 -46.28
CA LEU A 6 -55.63 26.51 -46.63
C LEU A 6 -54.16 26.34 -46.23
N LEU A 7 -53.88 25.32 -45.41
CA LEU A 7 -52.54 24.92 -44.97
C LEU A 7 -52.05 23.78 -45.87
N THR A 8 -51.04 24.02 -46.70
CA THR A 8 -50.46 23.00 -47.61
C THR A 8 -49.33 22.25 -46.90
N LEU A 9 -49.53 20.95 -46.66
CA LEU A 9 -48.54 20.02 -46.10
C LEU A 9 -47.56 19.58 -47.20
N LEU A 10 -46.27 19.91 -47.08
CA LEU A 10 -45.21 19.30 -47.91
C LEU A 10 -44.71 18.01 -47.24
N THR A 11 -44.94 16.87 -47.89
CA THR A 11 -44.35 15.58 -47.52
C THR A 11 -42.99 15.42 -48.20
N GLY A 12 -41.92 15.37 -47.40
CA GLY A 12 -40.57 15.06 -47.88
C GLY A 12 -40.40 13.56 -48.08
N VAL A 13 -40.11 13.13 -49.32
CA VAL A 13 -39.73 11.75 -49.65
C VAL A 13 -38.21 11.62 -49.45
N ALA A 14 -37.79 10.86 -48.44
CA ALA A 14 -36.38 10.52 -48.25
C ALA A 14 -35.99 9.40 -49.24
N ALA A 15 -35.07 9.69 -50.15
CA ALA A 15 -34.47 8.70 -51.03
C ALA A 15 -33.49 7.83 -50.21
N VAL A 16 -33.78 6.54 -50.10
CA VAL A 16 -32.86 5.55 -49.49
C VAL A 16 -31.87 5.12 -50.56
N SER A 17 -30.63 5.59 -50.49
CA SER A 17 -29.51 5.11 -51.30
C SER A 17 -28.92 3.84 -50.67
N ALA A 18 -29.11 2.69 -51.33
CA ALA A 18 -28.47 1.44 -50.96
C ALA A 18 -27.03 1.42 -51.50
N SER A 19 -26.05 1.37 -50.60
CA SER A 19 -24.63 1.20 -50.96
C SER A 19 -24.36 -0.25 -51.38
N PRO A 20 -23.55 -0.50 -52.42
CA PRO A 20 -23.15 -1.85 -52.78
C PRO A 20 -22.24 -2.45 -51.71
N LEU A 21 -22.49 -3.72 -51.37
CA LEU A 21 -21.62 -4.51 -50.49
C LEU A 21 -20.24 -4.68 -51.14
N PRO A 22 -19.14 -4.39 -50.43
CA PRO A 22 -17.80 -4.69 -50.95
C PRO A 22 -17.62 -6.20 -51.11
N GLY A 23 -17.13 -6.61 -52.29
CA GLY A 23 -16.76 -7.99 -52.58
C GLY A 23 -15.69 -8.48 -51.60
N ARG A 24 -15.80 -9.76 -51.22
CA ARG A 24 -14.88 -10.44 -50.30
C ARG A 24 -13.43 -10.28 -50.79
N GLN A 25 -12.66 -9.44 -50.10
CA GLN A 25 -11.22 -9.39 -50.28
C GLN A 25 -10.59 -10.64 -49.66
N GLU A 26 -9.70 -11.27 -50.41
CA GLU A 26 -8.83 -12.33 -49.93
C GLU A 26 -7.83 -11.70 -48.96
N VAL A 27 -8.05 -11.93 -47.66
CA VAL A 27 -7.16 -11.42 -46.60
C VAL A 27 -5.87 -12.23 -46.66
N THR A 28 -4.84 -11.66 -47.28
CA THR A 28 -3.46 -12.11 -47.05
C THR A 28 -3.14 -11.83 -45.59
N THR A 29 -3.00 -12.88 -44.79
CA THR A 29 -2.62 -12.77 -43.38
C THR A 29 -1.14 -12.40 -43.29
N THR A 30 -0.85 -11.10 -43.35
CA THR A 30 0.42 -10.59 -42.85
C THR A 30 0.30 -10.55 -41.33
N THR A 31 0.95 -11.49 -40.64
CA THR A 31 1.09 -11.46 -39.17
C THR A 31 1.95 -10.26 -38.79
N THR A 32 1.34 -9.09 -38.67
CA THR A 32 1.93 -7.99 -37.94
C THR A 32 1.74 -8.32 -36.47
N THR A 33 2.81 -8.73 -35.80
CA THR A 33 2.85 -8.88 -34.35
C THR A 33 2.66 -7.49 -33.74
N ILE A 34 1.41 -7.09 -33.53
CA ILE A 34 1.10 -5.97 -32.67
C ILE A 34 1.48 -6.47 -31.27
N PHE A 35 2.64 -6.07 -30.78
CA PHE A 35 2.94 -6.16 -29.37
C PHE A 35 1.93 -5.26 -28.66
N SER A 36 0.77 -5.81 -28.31
CA SER A 36 0.04 -5.33 -27.16
C SER A 36 1.01 -5.46 -26.00
N SER A 37 1.58 -4.34 -25.58
CA SER A 37 2.08 -4.21 -24.23
C SER A 37 0.86 -4.30 -23.30
N SER A 38 0.35 -5.51 -23.13
CA SER A 38 -0.29 -5.90 -21.89
C SER A 38 0.77 -5.60 -20.85
N GLY A 39 0.62 -4.44 -20.20
CA GLY A 39 1.50 -4.02 -19.12
C GLY A 39 1.70 -5.22 -18.22
N THR A 40 2.95 -5.51 -17.90
CA THR A 40 3.35 -6.56 -16.99
C THR A 40 2.38 -6.57 -15.82
N SER A 41 1.44 -7.53 -15.80
CA SER A 41 0.76 -7.89 -14.57
C SER A 41 1.88 -8.39 -13.69
N SER A 42 2.37 -7.51 -12.82
CA SER A 42 3.20 -7.87 -11.70
C SER A 42 2.32 -8.75 -10.81
N THR A 43 2.15 -10.03 -11.18
CA THR A 43 1.38 -11.03 -10.43
C THR A 43 2.19 -11.48 -9.22
N THR A 44 2.67 -10.52 -8.42
CA THR A 44 3.29 -10.81 -7.14
C THR A 44 2.23 -11.52 -6.29
N PRO A 45 2.45 -12.78 -5.88
CA PRO A 45 1.44 -13.55 -5.16
C PRO A 45 0.93 -12.80 -3.93
N ALA A 46 -0.36 -12.92 -3.61
CA ALA A 46 -0.92 -12.36 -2.39
C ALA A 46 -0.27 -12.97 -1.14
N PHE A 47 -0.34 -12.27 -0.01
CA PHE A 47 0.08 -12.84 1.27
C PHE A 47 -0.81 -14.04 1.63
N PRO A 48 -0.24 -15.22 1.94
CA PRO A 48 -1.01 -16.37 2.39
C PRO A 48 -1.77 -16.08 3.69
N ILE A 49 -3.07 -16.38 3.70
CA ILE A 49 -3.93 -16.31 4.89
C ILE A 49 -4.30 -17.74 5.29
N HIS A 50 -4.03 -18.10 6.54
CA HIS A 50 -4.31 -19.42 7.09
C HIS A 50 -5.82 -19.64 7.24
N SER A 51 -6.26 -20.89 7.13
CA SER A 51 -7.68 -21.27 7.23
C SER A 51 -8.32 -21.03 8.59
N SER A 52 -7.54 -20.69 9.61
CA SER A 52 -8.06 -20.23 10.91
C SER A 52 -8.76 -18.86 10.81
N CYS A 53 -8.44 -18.07 9.79
CA CYS A 53 -9.18 -16.85 9.49
C CYS A 53 -10.48 -17.21 8.76
N ASN A 54 -11.63 -16.99 9.42
CA ASN A 54 -12.93 -17.18 8.76
C ASN A 54 -13.07 -16.26 7.53
N SER A 55 -14.12 -16.45 6.72
CA SER A 55 -14.28 -15.72 5.46
C SER A 55 -14.33 -14.19 5.63
N THR A 56 -14.85 -13.69 6.75
CA THR A 56 -14.92 -12.25 7.05
C THR A 56 -13.56 -11.69 7.44
N LEU A 57 -12.80 -12.39 8.28
CA LEU A 57 -11.44 -11.98 8.64
C LEU A 57 -10.51 -12.03 7.43
N SER A 58 -10.63 -13.10 6.63
CA SER A 58 -9.86 -13.26 5.39
C SER A 58 -10.09 -12.11 4.41
N ARG A 59 -11.35 -11.69 4.18
CA ARG A 59 -11.65 -10.55 3.29
C ARG A 59 -11.05 -9.24 3.79
N GLN A 60 -11.10 -8.99 5.11
CA GLN A 60 -10.49 -7.79 5.70
C GLN A 60 -8.97 -7.81 5.54
N LEU A 61 -8.34 -8.96 5.82
CA LEU A 61 -6.90 -9.13 5.66
C LEU A 61 -6.46 -9.01 4.20
N THR A 62 -7.21 -9.54 3.24
CA THR A 62 -6.92 -9.34 1.81
C THR A 62 -6.85 -7.86 1.45
N ARG A 63 -7.87 -7.07 1.81
CA ARG A 63 -7.85 -5.62 1.60
C ARG A 63 -6.67 -4.96 2.32
N ALA A 64 -6.47 -5.32 3.59
CA ALA A 64 -5.39 -4.76 4.41
C ALA A 64 -4.02 -5.02 3.80
N PHE A 65 -3.78 -6.21 3.23
CA PHE A 65 -2.56 -6.54 2.52
C PHE A 65 -2.40 -5.76 1.22
N ASP A 66 -3.46 -5.56 0.45
CA ASP A 66 -3.41 -4.70 -0.75
C ASP A 66 -3.02 -3.26 -0.38
N GLU A 67 -3.56 -2.75 0.73
CA GLU A 67 -3.17 -1.45 1.30
C GLU A 67 -1.71 -1.44 1.80
N THR A 68 -1.23 -2.50 2.46
CA THR A 68 0.20 -2.63 2.85
C THR A 68 1.13 -2.60 1.65
N VAL A 69 0.77 -3.30 0.57
CA VAL A 69 1.56 -3.29 -0.67
C VAL A 69 1.55 -1.90 -1.30
N THR A 70 0.40 -1.23 -1.28
CA THR A 70 0.28 0.16 -1.75
C THR A 70 1.20 1.09 -0.96
N LEU A 71 1.12 1.05 0.37
CA LEU A 71 1.95 1.85 1.26
C LEU A 71 3.45 1.63 1.02
N ALA A 72 3.89 0.37 0.97
CA ALA A 72 5.29 0.01 0.70
C ALA A 72 5.72 0.42 -0.71
N SER A 73 4.84 0.33 -1.72
CA SER A 73 5.16 0.73 -3.09
C SER A 73 5.35 2.24 -3.19
N VAL A 74 4.47 3.04 -2.57
CA VAL A 74 4.60 4.50 -2.52
C VAL A 74 5.91 4.91 -1.84
N ALA A 75 6.25 4.30 -0.70
CA ALA A 75 7.52 4.54 -0.01
C ALA A 75 8.74 4.17 -0.88
N ARG A 76 8.72 3.00 -1.52
CA ARG A 76 9.76 2.54 -2.45
C ARG A 76 9.94 3.53 -3.62
N ASP A 77 8.84 3.93 -4.25
CA ASP A 77 8.87 4.76 -5.44
C ASP A 77 9.36 6.18 -5.11
N HIS A 78 8.99 6.72 -3.95
CA HIS A 78 9.56 7.96 -3.44
C HIS A 78 11.09 7.87 -3.23
N LEU A 79 11.59 6.78 -2.65
CA LEU A 79 13.04 6.56 -2.50
C LEU A 79 13.75 6.48 -3.85
N LEU A 80 13.15 5.81 -4.84
CA LEU A 80 13.70 5.71 -6.19
C LEU A 80 13.72 7.06 -6.91
N LEU A 81 12.68 7.87 -6.71
CA LEU A 81 12.53 9.16 -7.38
C LEU A 81 13.44 10.24 -6.79
N HIS A 82 13.51 10.33 -5.46
CA HIS A 82 14.14 11.46 -4.77
C HIS A 82 15.48 11.11 -4.12
N GLY A 83 15.71 9.84 -3.81
CA GLY A 83 16.89 9.38 -3.09
C GLY A 83 17.21 10.25 -1.86
N GLN A 84 18.50 10.59 -1.68
CA GLN A 84 18.98 11.37 -0.55
C GLN A 84 18.53 12.85 -0.55
N SER A 85 18.02 13.36 -1.68
CA SER A 85 17.53 14.75 -1.71
C SER A 85 16.18 14.91 -1.02
N SER A 86 15.46 13.81 -0.76
CA SER A 86 14.16 13.85 -0.09
C SER A 86 14.27 14.42 1.34
N PRO A 87 13.42 15.38 1.72
CA PRO A 87 13.34 15.84 3.10
C PRO A 87 12.85 14.72 4.05
N PHE A 88 12.02 13.79 3.56
CA PHE A 88 11.59 12.63 4.34
C PHE A 88 12.74 11.68 4.63
N VAL A 89 13.63 11.44 3.65
CA VAL A 89 14.83 10.61 3.86
C VAL A 89 15.74 11.23 4.92
N LYS A 90 16.03 12.54 4.80
CA LYS A 90 16.87 13.24 5.77
C LYS A 90 16.29 13.19 7.18
N LYS A 91 14.97 13.30 7.27
CA LYS A 91 14.25 13.31 8.54
C LYS A 91 14.26 11.96 9.25
N TYR A 92 13.93 10.87 8.56
CA TYR A 92 13.75 9.56 9.20
C TYR A 92 15.00 8.69 9.17
N PHE A 93 15.92 8.95 8.23
CA PHE A 93 17.12 8.14 8.08
C PHE A 93 18.39 8.93 8.37
N GLY A 94 18.38 10.26 8.25
CA GLY A 94 19.53 11.14 8.47
C GLY A 94 20.06 11.77 7.18
N ALA A 95 20.74 12.91 7.30
CA ALA A 95 21.11 13.75 6.14
C ALA A 95 22.11 13.11 5.16
N ASN A 96 22.94 12.18 5.64
CA ASN A 96 23.97 11.48 4.84
C ASN A 96 23.67 9.99 4.67
N SER A 97 22.45 9.58 4.98
CA SER A 97 22.11 8.16 5.04
C SER A 97 21.87 7.57 3.67
N THR A 98 22.29 6.32 3.50
CA THR A 98 21.98 5.55 2.30
C THR A 98 20.51 5.18 2.26
N THR A 99 19.91 5.20 1.07
CA THR A 99 18.54 4.73 0.86
C THR A 99 18.48 3.24 0.53
N ILE A 100 19.61 2.55 0.41
CA ILE A 100 19.67 1.14 -0.01
C ILE A 100 18.90 0.24 0.95
N ALA A 101 19.11 0.40 2.27
CA ALA A 101 18.43 -0.39 3.28
C ALA A 101 16.89 -0.22 3.24
N PRO A 102 16.34 1.01 3.40
CA PRO A 102 14.89 1.19 3.33
C PRO A 102 14.32 0.81 1.95
N LEU A 103 15.03 1.09 0.86
CA LEU A 103 14.61 0.69 -0.49
C LEU A 103 14.49 -0.82 -0.62
N GLY A 104 15.47 -1.57 -0.12
CA GLY A 104 15.47 -3.03 -0.14
C GLY A 104 14.30 -3.61 0.66
N VAL A 105 14.06 -3.08 1.86
CA VAL A 105 12.95 -3.51 2.73
C VAL A 105 11.60 -3.26 2.06
N PHE A 106 11.33 -2.04 1.59
CA PHE A 106 10.05 -1.73 0.93
C PHE A 106 9.88 -2.48 -0.39
N SER A 107 10.95 -2.70 -1.15
CA SER A 107 10.91 -3.51 -2.37
C SER A 107 10.51 -4.95 -2.07
N ARG A 108 10.98 -5.54 -0.97
CA ARG A 108 10.60 -6.90 -0.59
C ARG A 108 9.13 -6.99 -0.16
N VAL A 109 8.62 -6.03 0.62
CA VAL A 109 7.19 -6.00 0.95
C VAL A 109 6.33 -5.82 -0.30
N ALA A 110 6.71 -4.89 -1.17
CA ALA A 110 5.97 -4.55 -2.38
C ALA A 110 6.01 -5.66 -3.45
N SER A 111 7.09 -6.45 -3.53
CA SER A 111 7.38 -7.25 -4.73
C SER A 111 7.99 -8.63 -4.51
N ALA A 112 8.40 -9.03 -3.30
CA ALA A 112 8.96 -10.36 -3.08
C ALA A 112 7.90 -11.48 -3.20
N ALA A 113 8.35 -12.70 -3.47
CA ALA A 113 7.49 -13.88 -3.51
C ALA A 113 6.95 -14.20 -2.11
N ARG A 114 5.65 -14.01 -1.86
CA ARG A 114 5.07 -14.03 -0.50
C ARG A 114 4.70 -15.41 0.03
N GLY A 115 4.97 -16.48 -0.72
CA GLY A 115 4.34 -17.79 -0.53
C GLY A 115 4.54 -18.47 0.83
N LYS A 116 5.61 -18.15 1.57
CA LYS A 116 5.86 -18.70 2.92
C LYS A 116 5.39 -17.80 4.05
N MET A 117 5.06 -16.54 3.77
CA MET A 117 4.71 -15.51 4.76
C MET A 117 3.25 -15.67 5.22
N LEU A 118 2.99 -16.64 6.08
CA LEU A 118 1.63 -17.05 6.43
C LEU A 118 1.08 -16.21 7.59
N PHE A 119 -0.10 -15.62 7.38
CA PHE A 119 -0.82 -14.87 8.41
C PHE A 119 -2.02 -15.66 8.91
N ARG A 120 -2.17 -15.77 10.23
CA ARG A 120 -3.18 -16.64 10.87
C ARG A 120 -3.98 -15.89 11.92
N CYS A 121 -5.21 -16.36 12.17
CA CYS A 121 -6.14 -15.75 13.14
C CYS A 121 -6.36 -16.62 14.39
N ASP A 122 -5.81 -17.83 14.40
CA ASP A 122 -5.63 -18.60 15.63
C ASP A 122 -4.27 -18.24 16.25
N ASP A 123 -4.14 -18.50 17.55
CA ASP A 123 -2.95 -18.17 18.34
C ASP A 123 -2.38 -19.44 18.99
N PRO A 124 -1.54 -20.20 18.26
CA PRO A 124 -0.92 -21.41 18.80
C PRO A 124 -0.02 -21.15 20.00
N ASP A 125 0.56 -19.94 20.08
CA ASP A 125 1.56 -19.56 21.06
C ASP A 125 0.91 -18.92 22.32
N ARG A 126 -0.39 -18.61 22.26
CA ARG A 126 -1.22 -18.02 23.33
C ARG A 126 -0.78 -16.62 23.76
N ASN A 127 -0.05 -15.90 22.90
CA ASN A 127 0.43 -14.56 23.21
C ASN A 127 -0.70 -13.52 23.15
N CYS A 128 -1.71 -13.69 22.30
CA CYS A 128 -2.89 -12.81 22.25
C CYS A 128 -3.66 -12.78 23.58
N ALA A 129 -3.68 -13.90 24.29
CA ALA A 129 -4.41 -14.04 25.55
C ALA A 129 -3.57 -13.61 26.77
N THR A 130 -2.25 -13.62 26.66
CA THR A 130 -1.33 -13.39 27.79
C THR A 130 -0.65 -12.03 27.75
N GLN A 131 -0.62 -11.37 26.59
CA GLN A 131 -0.01 -10.07 26.40
C GLN A 131 -1.08 -9.00 26.23
N GLU A 132 -1.29 -8.22 27.29
CA GLU A 132 -2.32 -7.17 27.30
C GLU A 132 -2.05 -6.15 26.18
N GLY A 133 -3.10 -5.84 25.41
CA GLY A 133 -3.03 -4.86 24.32
C GLY A 133 -2.38 -5.37 23.04
N TRP A 134 -1.89 -6.62 22.98
CA TRP A 134 -1.33 -7.16 21.75
C TRP A 134 -2.42 -7.43 20.72
N ALA A 135 -2.30 -6.74 19.59
CA ALA A 135 -3.20 -6.92 18.45
C ALA A 135 -2.73 -8.04 17.49
N GLY A 136 -1.61 -8.68 17.81
CA GLY A 136 -1.01 -9.81 17.09
C GLY A 136 0.50 -9.85 17.30
N HIS A 137 1.15 -10.91 16.86
CA HIS A 137 2.58 -11.11 17.07
C HIS A 137 3.21 -11.97 15.97
N TRP A 138 4.52 -11.84 15.79
CA TRP A 138 5.32 -12.81 15.05
C TRP A 138 5.55 -14.06 15.91
N ARG A 139 5.62 -15.25 15.29
CA ARG A 139 5.76 -16.52 16.03
C ARG A 139 7.20 -16.85 16.43
N GLY A 140 8.18 -16.06 15.99
CA GLY A 140 9.58 -16.25 16.36
C GLY A 140 10.11 -17.61 15.93
N SER A 141 10.87 -18.26 16.81
CA SER A 141 11.46 -19.58 16.58
C SER A 141 10.43 -20.70 16.41
N ASN A 142 9.17 -20.52 16.85
CA ASN A 142 8.13 -21.53 16.68
C ASN A 142 7.68 -21.67 15.22
N ALA A 143 7.72 -20.58 14.45
CA ALA A 143 7.51 -20.55 13.01
C ALA A 143 7.94 -19.18 12.43
N THR A 144 9.16 -19.09 11.95
CA THR A 144 9.79 -17.80 11.57
C THR A 144 9.10 -17.09 10.41
N GLN A 145 8.30 -17.79 9.61
CA GLN A 145 7.58 -17.22 8.48
C GLN A 145 6.09 -16.96 8.79
N GLU A 146 5.69 -17.06 10.06
CA GLU A 146 4.29 -16.93 10.48
C GLU A 146 4.05 -15.75 11.42
N THR A 147 2.94 -15.07 11.18
CA THR A 147 2.43 -14.00 12.05
C THR A 147 0.98 -14.28 12.43
N VAL A 148 0.66 -14.06 13.71
CA VAL A 148 -0.69 -14.15 14.28
C VAL A 148 -1.33 -12.76 14.32
N ILE A 149 -2.57 -12.66 13.84
CA ILE A 149 -3.44 -11.49 14.01
C ILE A 149 -4.44 -11.80 15.13
N CYS A 150 -4.39 -11.07 16.25
CA CYS A 150 -5.32 -11.27 17.36
C CYS A 150 -6.67 -10.60 17.09
N ASP A 151 -7.71 -11.04 17.79
CA ASP A 151 -9.07 -10.46 17.74
C ASP A 151 -9.09 -8.95 17.97
N LEU A 152 -8.18 -8.43 18.81
CA LEU A 152 -8.06 -7.01 19.08
C LEU A 152 -7.80 -6.19 17.80
N SER A 153 -7.11 -6.74 16.79
CA SER A 153 -6.94 -6.04 15.49
C SER A 153 -8.26 -5.79 14.78
N PHE A 154 -9.26 -6.65 14.98
CA PHE A 154 -10.57 -6.54 14.33
C PHE A 154 -11.60 -5.81 15.19
N ALA A 155 -11.27 -5.47 16.44
CA ALA A 155 -12.18 -4.78 17.32
C ALA A 155 -12.47 -3.35 16.80
N PRO A 156 -13.71 -2.84 17.00
CA PRO A 156 -14.10 -1.52 16.52
C PRO A 156 -13.12 -0.42 16.94
N GLY A 157 -12.69 0.40 15.98
CA GLY A 157 -11.81 1.54 16.22
C GLY A 157 -10.34 1.20 16.45
N LYS A 158 -9.92 -0.07 16.40
CA LYS A 158 -8.52 -0.47 16.58
C LYS A 158 -7.66 -0.30 15.34
N ARG A 159 -8.25 -0.47 14.16
CA ARG A 159 -7.59 -0.25 12.87
C ARG A 159 -8.39 0.70 12.01
N ARG A 160 -7.67 1.52 11.25
CA ARG A 160 -8.20 2.38 10.20
C ARG A 160 -7.71 1.90 8.83
N TRP A 161 -8.44 2.26 7.80
CA TRP A 161 -8.04 2.04 6.41
C TRP A 161 -7.17 3.19 5.91
N LEU A 162 -6.33 2.95 4.90
CA LEU A 162 -5.44 3.98 4.35
C LEU A 162 -6.19 5.19 3.76
N ASP A 163 -7.42 5.00 3.29
CA ASP A 163 -8.30 6.08 2.82
C ASP A 163 -8.70 7.08 3.93
N GLN A 164 -8.34 6.80 5.18
CA GLN A 164 -8.58 7.67 6.34
C GLN A 164 -7.30 8.38 6.82
N VAL A 165 -6.15 8.20 6.15
CA VAL A 165 -4.94 8.96 6.45
C VAL A 165 -5.22 10.45 6.25
N CYS A 166 -4.71 11.28 7.17
CA CYS A 166 -5.00 12.72 7.28
C CYS A 166 -6.45 13.09 7.62
N GLY A 167 -7.38 12.13 7.62
CA GLY A 167 -8.74 12.31 8.10
C GLY A 167 -8.85 12.18 9.62
N LEU A 168 -10.01 12.61 10.15
CA LEU A 168 -10.43 12.37 11.54
C LEU A 168 -9.39 12.82 12.60
N GLY A 169 -8.69 13.91 12.33
CA GLY A 169 -7.68 14.49 13.23
C GLY A 169 -6.38 13.68 13.35
N TYR A 170 -6.15 12.70 12.47
CA TYR A 170 -4.88 11.97 12.44
C TYR A 170 -3.73 12.90 12.01
N THR A 171 -2.61 12.80 12.72
CA THR A 171 -1.32 13.32 12.25
C THR A 171 -0.27 12.22 12.37
N VAL A 172 0.74 12.25 11.51
CA VAL A 172 1.83 11.25 11.55
C VAL A 172 2.53 11.27 12.91
N LYS A 173 2.93 12.46 13.39
CA LYS A 173 3.61 12.63 14.68
C LYS A 173 2.75 12.15 15.87
N GLY A 174 1.46 12.47 15.88
CA GLY A 174 0.57 12.14 16.99
C GLY A 174 -0.07 10.75 16.91
N GLY A 175 0.15 10.03 15.80
CA GLY A 175 -0.48 8.76 15.52
C GLY A 175 0.35 7.56 15.96
N ALA A 176 -0.32 6.52 16.44
CA ALA A 176 0.33 5.23 16.70
C ALA A 176 0.77 4.59 15.37
N THR A 177 1.97 4.01 15.34
CA THR A 177 2.54 3.32 14.17
C THR A 177 1.69 2.13 13.70
N ASN A 178 0.81 1.63 14.56
CA ASN A 178 -0.09 0.53 14.27
C ASN A 178 -1.56 0.97 14.05
N LEU A 179 -1.87 2.26 13.93
CA LEU A 179 -3.26 2.70 13.79
C LEU A 179 -3.93 2.21 12.50
N PHE A 180 -3.20 2.17 11.38
CA PHE A 180 -3.73 1.70 10.11
C PHE A 180 -3.44 0.21 9.93
N TRP A 181 -4.37 -0.50 9.29
CA TRP A 181 -4.13 -1.87 8.86
C TRP A 181 -2.82 -2.00 8.08
N ALA A 182 -2.59 -1.08 7.15
CA ALA A 182 -1.40 -1.09 6.31
C ALA A 182 -0.10 -0.94 7.10
N THR A 183 -0.04 -0.02 8.07
CA THR A 183 1.18 0.25 8.84
C THR A 183 1.49 -0.86 9.85
N ASP A 184 0.46 -1.47 10.45
CA ASP A 184 0.64 -2.63 11.32
C ASP A 184 1.03 -3.90 10.58
N LEU A 185 0.42 -4.18 9.43
CA LEU A 185 0.83 -5.31 8.61
C LEU A 185 2.22 -5.08 8.01
N LEU A 186 2.58 -3.84 7.67
CA LEU A 186 3.94 -3.48 7.28
C LEU A 186 4.94 -3.84 8.39
N HIS A 187 4.67 -3.40 9.63
CA HIS A 187 5.48 -3.78 10.80
C HIS A 187 5.64 -5.30 10.95
N ARG A 188 4.55 -6.04 10.84
CA ARG A 188 4.56 -7.50 10.94
C ARG A 188 5.39 -8.16 9.86
N THR A 189 5.36 -7.63 8.64
CA THR A 189 6.21 -8.15 7.57
C THR A 189 7.68 -7.92 7.85
N PHE A 190 8.06 -6.90 8.62
CA PHE A 190 9.46 -6.68 9.02
C PHE A 190 10.00 -7.75 9.97
N HIS A 191 9.14 -8.39 10.77
CA HIS A 191 9.57 -9.52 11.61
C HIS A 191 9.79 -10.82 10.81
N VAL A 192 9.35 -10.87 9.55
CA VAL A 192 9.48 -12.06 8.72
C VAL A 192 10.84 -12.05 8.01
N PRO A 193 11.72 -13.06 8.21
CA PRO A 193 13.09 -13.03 7.67
C PRO A 193 13.15 -12.99 6.14
N GLN A 194 12.09 -13.44 5.46
CA GLN A 194 12.02 -13.35 4.01
C GLN A 194 11.94 -11.89 3.50
N VAL A 195 11.51 -10.95 4.34
CA VAL A 195 11.53 -9.52 4.07
C VAL A 195 12.78 -8.90 4.66
N SER A 196 13.00 -9.07 5.96
CA SER A 196 14.02 -8.30 6.68
C SER A 196 15.41 -8.92 6.70
N GLU A 197 15.56 -10.20 6.35
CA GLU A 197 16.80 -10.96 6.59
C GLU A 197 17.30 -10.82 8.03
N ASP A 198 16.37 -10.76 8.99
CA ASP A 198 16.65 -10.54 10.41
C ASP A 198 17.39 -9.21 10.70
N ALA A 199 17.41 -8.27 9.75
CA ALA A 199 18.09 -6.99 9.92
C ALA A 199 17.18 -5.87 10.46
N VAL A 200 15.86 -5.99 10.27
CA VAL A 200 14.91 -4.96 10.73
C VAL A 200 14.48 -5.23 12.17
N HIS A 201 14.71 -4.27 13.06
CA HIS A 201 14.44 -4.38 14.49
C HIS A 201 13.82 -3.09 15.04
N HIS A 202 13.48 -3.12 16.34
CA HIS A 202 13.10 -1.94 17.11
C HIS A 202 14.37 -1.34 17.74
N TYR A 203 15.04 -0.45 17.01
CA TYR A 203 16.21 0.28 17.50
C TYR A 203 15.82 1.60 18.20
N ALA A 204 14.68 2.16 17.82
CA ALA A 204 14.05 3.33 18.42
C ALA A 204 12.53 3.08 18.53
N ASP A 205 11.93 3.52 19.63
CA ASP A 205 10.49 3.37 19.84
C ASP A 205 9.79 4.73 19.77
N GLY A 206 8.93 4.89 18.76
CA GLY A 206 8.13 6.08 18.57
C GLY A 206 8.88 7.28 17.96
N TRP A 207 8.11 8.35 17.76
CA TRP A 207 8.50 9.50 16.94
C TRP A 207 9.81 10.16 17.36
N GLU A 208 9.95 10.51 18.64
CA GLU A 208 11.08 11.31 19.12
C GLU A 208 12.39 10.53 19.08
N GLU A 209 12.35 9.24 19.40
CA GLU A 209 13.53 8.38 19.34
C GLU A 209 13.97 8.13 17.90
N VAL A 210 13.03 7.91 16.99
CA VAL A 210 13.31 7.77 15.54
C VAL A 210 14.03 9.00 14.99
N LEU A 211 13.51 10.21 15.27
CA LEU A 211 14.16 11.44 14.82
C LEU A 211 15.52 11.65 15.49
N GLY A 212 15.62 11.39 16.79
CA GLY A 212 16.88 11.51 17.53
C GLY A 212 17.96 10.53 17.04
N MET A 213 17.56 9.36 16.53
CA MET A 213 18.47 8.38 15.91
C MET A 213 18.95 8.88 14.54
N ALA A 214 18.05 9.40 13.71
CA ALA A 214 18.37 9.97 12.41
C ALA A 214 19.28 11.21 12.50
N GLU A 215 19.03 12.11 13.46
CA GLU A 215 19.84 13.31 13.71
C GLU A 215 21.28 12.98 14.08
N LYS A 216 21.49 11.87 14.79
CA LYS A 216 22.84 11.38 15.17
C LYS A 216 23.56 10.68 14.01
N GLY A 217 22.89 10.50 12.86
CA GLY A 217 23.43 9.78 11.72
C GLY A 217 23.59 8.28 11.98
N ASP A 218 22.74 7.69 12.81
CA ASP A 218 22.80 6.26 13.09
C ASP A 218 22.30 5.45 11.89
N GLU A 219 23.18 4.64 11.30
CA GLU A 219 22.88 3.83 10.12
C GLU A 219 21.74 2.82 10.36
N ARG A 220 21.45 2.49 11.62
CA ARG A 220 20.34 1.60 12.00
C ARG A 220 18.98 2.20 11.69
N SER A 221 18.88 3.51 11.44
CA SER A 221 17.63 4.18 11.04
C SER A 221 17.01 3.54 9.79
N GLY A 222 17.83 3.07 8.84
CA GLY A 222 17.35 2.36 7.63
C GLY A 222 16.82 0.94 7.89
N PHE A 223 17.00 0.44 9.11
CA PHE A 223 16.63 -0.89 9.59
C PHE A 223 15.72 -0.83 10.83
N ASP A 224 15.29 0.35 11.24
CA ASP A 224 14.40 0.50 12.37
C ASP A 224 12.94 0.40 11.93
N SER A 225 12.16 -0.43 12.60
CA SER A 225 10.78 -0.68 12.21
C SER A 225 9.91 0.56 12.31
N ASP A 226 10.07 1.38 13.36
CA ASP A 226 9.27 2.58 13.53
C ASP A 226 9.68 3.68 12.54
N ALA A 227 10.98 3.86 12.29
CA ALA A 227 11.50 4.77 11.28
C ALA A 227 10.96 4.43 9.88
N LEU A 228 10.96 3.15 9.52
CA LEU A 228 10.39 2.67 8.26
C LEU A 228 8.86 2.91 8.19
N ILE A 229 8.12 2.67 9.27
CA ILE A 229 6.67 2.90 9.30
C ILE A 229 6.36 4.40 9.18
N TYR A 230 7.03 5.24 9.97
CA TYR A 230 6.84 6.69 9.93
C TYR A 230 7.21 7.26 8.56
N PHE A 231 8.34 6.85 8.00
CA PHE A 231 8.71 7.22 6.63
C PHE A 231 7.60 6.84 5.64
N ALA A 232 7.12 5.59 5.67
CA ALA A 232 6.14 5.13 4.70
C ALA A 232 4.79 5.86 4.81
N ILE A 233 4.27 6.05 6.02
CA ILE A 233 2.95 6.69 6.20
C ILE A 233 3.00 8.21 5.97
N ASP A 234 4.14 8.85 6.25
CA ASP A 234 4.33 10.28 6.00
C ASP A 234 4.50 10.58 4.50
N VAL A 235 5.27 9.75 3.80
CA VAL A 235 5.34 9.81 2.34
C VAL A 235 3.97 9.53 1.74
N TYR A 236 3.23 8.52 2.20
CA TYR A 236 1.87 8.28 1.72
C TYR A 236 0.93 9.45 1.99
N ALA A 237 1.04 10.08 3.16
CA ALA A 237 0.28 11.27 3.48
C ALA A 237 0.56 12.40 2.49
N TYR A 238 1.83 12.63 2.14
CA TYR A 238 2.27 13.69 1.24
C TYR A 238 2.01 13.41 -0.24
N GLU A 239 2.22 12.18 -0.71
CA GLU A 239 2.13 11.80 -2.12
C GLU A 239 0.71 11.40 -2.54
N VAL A 240 -0.13 10.96 -1.60
CA VAL A 240 -1.45 10.35 -1.90
C VAL A 240 -2.58 10.96 -1.11
N ALA A 241 -2.50 10.97 0.23
CA ALA A 241 -3.67 11.32 1.05
C ALA A 241 -4.01 12.81 1.00
N GLU A 242 -2.99 13.67 1.07
CA GLU A 242 -3.10 15.13 1.01
C GLU A 242 -1.96 15.69 0.17
N GLU A 243 -2.06 15.47 -1.14
CA GLU A 243 -1.00 15.75 -2.13
C GLU A 243 -0.28 17.10 -1.91
N GLY A 244 1.04 17.03 -1.77
CA GLY A 244 1.92 18.19 -1.61
C GLY A 244 1.90 18.88 -0.24
N ARG A 245 1.00 18.44 0.67
CA ARG A 245 0.83 19.03 2.02
C ARG A 245 1.04 18.00 3.13
N GLY A 246 0.50 16.80 2.97
CA GLY A 246 0.49 15.76 3.99
C GLY A 246 -0.26 16.16 5.27
N CYS A 247 -0.04 15.37 6.32
CA CYS A 247 -0.57 15.61 7.66
C CYS A 247 0.46 15.25 8.73
N GLY A 248 1.69 15.72 8.55
CA GLY A 248 2.80 15.40 9.43
C GLY A 248 2.54 15.72 10.91
N GLY A 249 1.85 16.84 11.20
CA GLY A 249 1.67 17.34 12.57
C GLY A 249 2.92 18.08 13.11
N TYR A 250 3.75 18.58 12.20
CA TYR A 250 4.95 19.38 12.45
C TYR A 250 5.20 20.28 11.23
N GLU A 251 5.99 21.33 11.41
CA GLU A 251 6.48 22.12 10.29
C GLU A 251 7.66 21.39 9.63
N MET A 252 7.62 21.25 8.30
CA MET A 252 8.78 20.76 7.55
C MET A 252 9.89 21.81 7.71
N GLY A 253 10.90 21.52 8.53
CA GLY A 253 12.07 22.40 8.66
C GLY A 253 12.71 22.63 7.29
N ASN A 254 13.02 23.90 6.98
CA ASN A 254 13.76 24.29 5.77
C ASN A 254 15.16 23.69 5.73
#